data_AF-A0A967I193-F1
#
_entry.id   AF-A0A967I193-F1
#
_cell.length_a   1.000
_cell.length_b   1.000
_cell.length_c   1.000
_cell.angle_alpha   90.00
_cell.angle_beta   90.00
_cell.angle_gamma   90.00
#
_symmetry.space_group_name_H-M   'P 1'
#
loop_
_entity.id
_entity.type
_entity.pdbx_description
1 polymer ?
#
loop_
_entity_poly.entity_id
_entity_poly.type
_entity_poly.pdbx_seq_one_letter_code
_entity_poly.pdbx_strand_id
1 'polypeptide(L)' 'MAETKREELLEEIQNLKEKLRDREAALPPHSMRPHQIQEIEELEEEIAALEGKLAETIKE' A
#
# COMPACT_ATOMS: atom_id res chain seq x y z
N MET A 1 0.55 -23.14 -7.23
CA MET A 1 -0.29 -22.44 -6.23
C MET A 1 0.48 -21.36 -5.47
N ALA A 2 1.81 -21.47 -5.27
CA ALA A 2 2.60 -20.40 -4.65
C ALA A 2 2.79 -19.17 -5.58
N GLU A 3 2.91 -19.40 -6.88
CA GLU A 3 3.07 -18.34 -7.90
C GLU A 3 1.87 -17.39 -7.95
N THR A 4 0.65 -17.94 -7.92
CA THR A 4 -0.60 -17.16 -7.88
C THR A 4 -0.71 -16.30 -6.62
N LYS A 5 -0.30 -16.81 -5.45
CA LYS A 5 -0.37 -16.04 -4.20
C LYS A 5 0.62 -14.89 -4.16
N ARG A 6 1.80 -15.07 -4.78
CA ARG A 6 2.79 -14.02 -4.95
C ARG A 6 2.29 -12.93 -5.90
N GLU A 7 1.67 -13.32 -7.00
CA GLU A 7 1.08 -12.40 -7.99
C GLU A 7 -0.09 -11.61 -7.41
N GLU A 8 -0.98 -12.26 -6.66
CA GLU A 8 -2.09 -11.60 -5.94
C GLU A 8 -1.57 -10.53 -4.96
N LEU A 9 -0.56 -10.87 -4.15
CA LEU A 9 0.05 -9.91 -3.23
C LEU A 9 0.72 -8.73 -3.96
N LEU A 10 1.37 -8.98 -5.10
CA LEU A 10 1.99 -7.92 -5.90
C LEU A 10 0.95 -6.99 -6.53
N GLU A 11 -0.13 -7.54 -7.06
CA GLU A 11 -1.24 -6.77 -7.63
C GLU A 11 -1.90 -5.92 -6.54
N GLU A 12 -2.12 -6.48 -5.36
CA GLU A 12 -2.73 -5.75 -4.23
C GLU A 12 -1.82 -4.62 -3.73
N ILE A 13 -0.52 -4.85 -3.58
CA ILE A 13 0.46 -3.81 -3.24
C ILE A 13 0.47 -2.71 -4.30
N GLN A 14 0.45 -3.08 -5.58
CA GLN A 14 0.45 -2.10 -6.68
C GLN A 14 -0.81 -1.23 -6.64
N ASN A 15 -1.98 -1.84 -6.46
CA ASN A 15 -3.25 -1.13 -6.34
C ASN A 15 -3.27 -0.18 -5.14
N LEU A 16 -2.73 -0.58 -3.99
CA LEU A 16 -2.63 0.29 -2.82
C LEU A 16 -1.66 1.44 -3.02
N LYS A 17 -0.52 1.21 -3.69
CA LYS A 17 0.44 2.27 -4.05
C LYS A 17 -0.16 3.30 -5.00
N GLU A 18 -0.99 2.88 -5.95
CA GLU A 18 -1.72 3.82 -6.81
C GLU A 18 -2.72 4.65 -6.01
N LYS A 19 -3.51 4.03 -5.12
CA LYS A 19 -4.42 4.75 -4.23
C LYS A 19 -3.71 5.75 -3.31
N LEU A 20 -2.54 5.39 -2.80
CA LEU A 20 -1.70 6.26 -1.98
C LEU A 20 -1.26 7.48 -2.80
N ARG A 21 -0.72 7.25 -4.00
CA ARG A 21 -0.28 8.31 -4.90
C ARG A 21 -1.42 9.24 -5.32
N ASP A 22 -2.59 8.71 -5.60
CA ASP A 22 -3.77 9.50 -5.95
C ASP A 22 -4.22 10.38 -4.79
N ARG A 23 -4.18 9.85 -3.55
CA ARG A 23 -4.46 10.63 -2.34
C ARG A 23 -3.43 11.73 -2.12
N GLU A 24 -2.15 11.41 -2.21
CA GLU A 24 -1.05 12.38 -2.09
C GLU A 24 -1.15 13.49 -3.15
N ALA A 25 -1.48 13.13 -4.40
CA ALA A 25 -1.65 14.09 -5.50
C ALA A 25 -2.90 14.97 -5.33
N ALA A 26 -3.95 14.45 -4.70
CA ALA A 26 -5.16 15.20 -4.39
C ALA A 26 -4.99 16.17 -3.19
N LEU A 27 -3.89 16.07 -2.45
CA LEU A 27 -3.66 16.87 -1.25
C LEU A 27 -2.93 18.18 -1.56
N PRO A 28 -3.47 19.34 -1.15
CA PRO A 28 -2.74 20.59 -1.23
C PRO A 28 -1.49 20.53 -0.31
N PRO A 29 -0.30 20.93 -0.77
CA PRO A 29 0.96 20.86 0.00
C PRO A 29 0.94 21.59 1.36
N HIS A 30 -0.06 22.43 1.59
CA HIS A 30 -0.18 23.30 2.77
C HIS A 30 -1.54 23.13 3.49
N SER A 31 -2.30 22.08 3.20
CA SER A 31 -3.64 21.88 3.79
C SER A 31 -4.01 20.41 3.99
N MET A 32 -3.06 19.61 4.51
CA MET A 32 -3.34 18.25 4.94
C MET A 32 -4.17 18.29 6.23
N ARG A 33 -5.41 17.78 6.16
CA ARG A 33 -6.28 17.63 7.34
C ARG A 33 -5.90 16.34 8.09
N PRO A 34 -6.04 16.27 9.42
CA PRO A 34 -5.67 15.09 10.21
C PRO A 34 -6.22 13.76 9.67
N HIS A 35 -7.48 13.71 9.25
CA HIS A 35 -8.05 12.48 8.66
C HIS A 35 -7.36 12.06 7.36
N GLN A 36 -6.87 13.01 6.56
CA GLN A 36 -6.19 12.70 5.31
C GLN A 36 -4.80 12.12 5.57
N ILE A 37 -4.15 12.58 6.65
CA ILE A 37 -2.89 12.01 7.12
C ILE A 37 -3.15 10.59 7.61
N GLN A 38 -4.19 10.37 8.43
CA GLN A 38 -4.56 9.03 8.90
C GLN A 38 -4.88 8.08 7.74
N GLU A 39 -5.61 8.52 6.72
CA GLU A 39 -5.88 7.69 5.53
C GLU A 39 -4.61 7.31 4.75
N ILE A 40 -3.60 8.18 4.73
CA ILE A 40 -2.29 7.90 4.13
C ILE A 40 -1.53 6.89 5.00
N GLU A 41 -1.45 7.15 6.31
CA GLU A 41 -0.76 6.27 7.27
C GLU A 41 -1.34 4.86 7.25
N GLU A 42 -2.67 4.71 7.19
CA GLU A 42 -3.36 3.42 7.08
C GLU A 42 -2.98 2.68 5.78
N LEU A 43 -2.91 3.39 4.66
CA LEU A 43 -2.49 2.80 3.38
C LEU A 43 -1.02 2.39 3.39
N GLU A 44 -0.15 3.19 3.98
CA GLU A 44 1.28 2.89 4.13
C GLU A 44 1.48 1.65 5.02
N GLU A 45 0.76 1.55 6.14
CA GLU A 45 0.80 0.37 7.02
C GLU A 45 0.30 -0.89 6.30
N GLU A 46 -0.78 -0.80 5.52
CA GLU A 46 -1.32 -1.94 4.75
C GLU A 46 -0.33 -2.42 3.68
N ILE A 47 0.29 -1.49 2.95
CA ILE A 47 1.36 -1.79 1.98
C ILE A 47 2.52 -2.50 2.68
N ALA A 48 3.00 -1.96 3.81
CA ALA A 48 4.13 -2.54 4.54
C ALA A 48 3.82 -3.96 5.05
N ALA A 49 2.58 -4.20 5.51
CA ALA A 49 2.14 -5.52 5.94
C ALA A 49 2.11 -6.53 4.78
N LEU A 50 1.62 -6.12 3.60
CA LEU A 50 1.58 -6.98 2.41
C LEU A 50 2.98 -7.23 1.85
N GLU A 51 3.86 -6.22 1.84
CA GLU A 51 5.26 -6.37 1.45
C GLU A 51 6.01 -7.34 2.38
N GLY A 52 5.72 -7.30 3.69
CA GLY A 52 6.23 -8.27 4.65
C GLY A 52 5.78 -9.69 4.33
N LYS A 53 4.48 -9.91 4.07
CA LYS A 53 3.94 -11.21 3.67
C LYS A 53 4.53 -11.71 2.35
N LEU A 54 4.71 -10.82 1.38
CA LEU A 54 5.33 -11.13 0.09
C LEU A 54 6.80 -11.54 0.29
N ALA A 55 7.55 -10.82 1.13
CA ALA A 55 8.93 -11.15 1.45
C ALA A 55 9.06 -12.50 2.20
N GLU A 56 8.09 -12.85 3.05
CA GLU A 56 8.01 -14.16 3.69
C GLU A 56 7.71 -15.26 2.67
N THR A 57 6.76 -15.02 1.76
CA THR A 57 6.37 -15.96 0.69
C THR A 57 7.51 -16.24 -0.31
N ILE A 58 8.45 -15.30 -0.50
CA ILE A 58 9.62 -15.47 -1.37
C ILE A 58 10.78 -16.20 -0.66
N LYS A 59 10.77 -16.25 0.68
CA LYS A 59 11.83 -16.89 1.49
C LYS A 59 11.60 -18.39 1.73
N GLU A 60 10.37 -18.88 1.55
CA GLU A 60 10.03 -20.32 1.51
C GLU A 60 10.36 -20.96 0.16
#